data_AF-A0AAD8ZPM0-F1
#
_entry.id   AF-A0AAD8ZPM0-F1
#
_cell.length_a   1.000
_cell.length_b   1.000
_cell.length_c   1.000
_cell.angle_alpha   90.00
_cell.angle_beta   90.00
_cell.angle_gamma   90.00
#
_symmetry.space_group_name_H-M   'P 1'
#
loop_
_entity.id
_entity.type
_entity.pdbx_description
1 polymer ?
#
loop_
_entity_poly.entity_id
_entity_poly.type
_entity_poly.pdbx_seq_one_letter_code
_entity_poly.pdbx_strand_id
1 'polypeptide(L)'
;MQSVSVPNFKHHVTEHSRLSDRMSRRLTRTYQLYSRTSGKHVQVLGNKRVVANGEDGDIHAKLIVYLTFPAKLIVYLTFPAKLIVYLTFPAKLIVETDTFGSRIRIRGAKTGFYICMNKKGKLVGRRKGRGRDCIFTEIVLENNYTALQNAKYKGWYMAFTRKGRPRKAARTRQHQREAHFMKRLPRGHLLTEPRPFDVVPYQFSKRSKAGHRPGVN
;
A
#
# COMPACT_ATOMS: atom_id res chain seq x y z
N MET A 1 39.24 -8.41 18.65
CA MET A 1 37.98 -8.35 17.88
C MET A 1 36.98 -7.48 18.63
N GLN A 2 36.76 -6.24 18.22
CA GLN A 2 35.75 -5.36 18.85
C GLN A 2 34.37 -5.70 18.27
N SER A 3 33.43 -6.06 19.14
CA SER A 3 32.03 -6.29 18.78
C SER A 3 31.39 -4.94 18.45
N VAL A 4 31.13 -4.71 17.16
CA VAL A 4 30.35 -3.54 16.72
C VAL A 4 28.92 -3.71 17.23
N SER A 5 28.49 -2.86 18.16
CA SER A 5 27.13 -2.89 18.68
C SER A 5 26.14 -2.53 17.58
N VAL A 6 25.13 -3.39 17.38
CA VAL A 6 24.07 -3.18 16.39
C VAL A 6 23.33 -1.89 16.74
N PRO A 7 23.26 -0.89 15.85
CA PRO A 7 22.62 0.37 16.18
C PRO A 7 21.13 0.17 16.49
N ASN A 8 20.71 0.60 17.69
CA ASN A 8 19.34 0.46 18.17
C ASN A 8 18.46 1.60 17.63
N PHE A 9 17.71 1.32 16.57
CA PHE A 9 16.82 2.30 15.94
C PHE A 9 15.44 2.40 16.59
N LYS A 10 15.12 1.64 17.65
CA LYS A 10 13.75 1.60 18.24
C LYS A 10 13.24 2.99 18.63
N HIS A 11 14.10 3.84 19.21
CA HIS A 11 13.76 5.21 19.58
C HIS A 11 13.53 6.10 18.34
N HIS A 12 14.44 6.00 17.37
CA HIS A 12 14.39 6.71 16.08
C HIS A 12 13.12 6.41 15.27
N VAL A 13 12.61 5.18 15.38
CA VAL A 13 11.42 4.66 14.69
C VAL A 13 10.12 5.10 15.35
N THR A 14 10.10 5.04 16.69
CA THR A 14 8.92 5.37 17.50
C THR A 14 8.55 6.85 17.36
N GLU A 15 9.54 7.73 17.41
CA GLU A 15 9.33 9.18 17.25
C GLU A 15 8.86 9.55 15.84
N HIS A 16 9.38 8.86 14.82
CA HIS A 16 9.18 9.25 13.43
C HIS A 16 7.91 8.68 12.79
N SER A 17 7.33 7.66 13.40
CA SER A 17 6.00 7.16 13.04
C SER A 17 4.86 8.16 13.36
N ARG A 18 5.14 9.25 14.10
CA ARG A 18 4.13 10.19 14.61
C ARG A 18 3.73 11.31 13.64
N LEU A 19 4.59 11.68 12.68
CA LEU A 19 4.40 12.82 11.76
C LEU A 19 4.40 12.39 10.29
N SER A 20 3.81 13.21 9.40
CA SER A 20 3.70 12.92 7.96
C SER A 20 4.80 13.60 7.14
N ASP A 21 5.56 12.83 6.37
CA ASP A 21 6.63 13.32 5.50
C ASP A 21 6.14 14.00 4.22
N ARG A 22 6.82 15.10 3.90
CA ARG A 22 6.56 15.94 2.74
C ARG A 22 7.70 15.97 1.73
N MET A 23 8.87 15.40 2.06
CA MET A 23 10.10 15.58 1.32
C MET A 23 10.61 14.26 0.68
N SER A 24 10.22 13.07 1.17
CA SER A 24 10.60 11.78 0.53
C SER A 24 9.80 11.43 -0.73
N ARG A 25 10.45 10.74 -1.69
CA ARG A 25 9.77 10.05 -2.80
C ARG A 25 8.83 8.99 -2.22
N ARG A 26 7.52 9.19 -2.42
CA ARG A 26 6.48 8.27 -1.94
C ARG A 26 6.44 7.02 -2.82
N LEU A 27 6.74 5.86 -2.24
CA LEU A 27 6.49 4.59 -2.91
C LEU A 27 4.98 4.46 -3.13
N THR A 28 4.58 4.32 -4.40
CA THR A 28 3.18 4.31 -4.82
C THR A 28 2.82 2.91 -5.30
N ARG A 29 1.74 2.34 -4.77
CA ARG A 29 1.20 1.05 -5.21
C ARG A 29 -0.21 1.25 -5.77
N THR A 30 -0.52 0.59 -6.88
CA THR A 30 -1.85 0.64 -7.48
C THR A 30 -2.52 -0.72 -7.35
N TYR A 31 -3.67 -0.79 -6.67
CA TYR A 31 -4.38 -2.05 -6.45
C TYR A 31 -5.89 -1.82 -6.26
N GLN A 32 -6.65 -2.92 -6.25
CA GLN A 32 -8.03 -2.98 -5.80
C GLN A 32 -8.08 -3.55 -4.39
N LEU A 33 -8.92 -3.01 -3.52
CA LEU A 33 -9.06 -3.51 -2.15
C LEU A 33 -10.35 -4.35 -2.05
N TYR A 34 -10.20 -5.67 -1.95
CA TYR A 34 -11.30 -6.61 -1.82
C TYR A 34 -11.73 -6.72 -0.35
N SER A 35 -13.03 -6.61 -0.07
CA SER A 35 -13.60 -6.77 1.27
C SER A 35 -14.06 -8.21 1.48
N ARG A 36 -13.50 -8.86 2.52
CA ARG A 36 -13.81 -10.26 2.85
C ARG A 36 -15.30 -10.50 3.06
N THR A 37 -15.99 -9.57 3.71
CA THR A 37 -17.41 -9.76 4.09
C THR A 37 -18.39 -9.46 2.96
N SER A 38 -18.10 -8.47 2.11
CA SER A 38 -19.00 -8.16 0.98
C SER A 38 -18.75 -9.02 -0.25
N GLY A 39 -17.54 -9.57 -0.40
CA GLY A 39 -17.13 -10.28 -1.60
C GLY A 39 -16.88 -9.36 -2.80
N LYS A 40 -16.69 -8.05 -2.56
CA LYS A 40 -16.61 -7.00 -3.58
C LYS A 40 -15.47 -6.02 -3.28
N HIS A 41 -15.22 -5.09 -4.19
CA HIS A 41 -14.11 -4.14 -4.10
C HIS A 41 -14.55 -2.78 -3.56
N VAL A 42 -13.65 -2.16 -2.79
CA VAL A 42 -13.82 -0.82 -2.24
C VAL A 42 -13.75 0.21 -3.37
N GLN A 43 -14.76 1.08 -3.42
CA GLN A 43 -14.88 2.17 -4.39
C GLN A 43 -14.95 3.52 -3.70
N VAL A 44 -14.44 4.54 -4.39
CA VAL A 44 -14.63 5.94 -4.02
C VAL A 44 -15.41 6.66 -5.13
N LEU A 45 -16.67 6.97 -4.84
CA LEU A 45 -17.63 7.51 -5.81
C LEU A 45 -17.52 9.04 -5.94
N GLY A 46 -18.03 9.59 -7.05
CA GLY A 46 -18.02 11.03 -7.34
C GLY A 46 -18.79 11.89 -6.32
N ASN A 47 -19.80 11.31 -5.67
CA ASN A 47 -20.54 11.93 -4.56
C ASN A 47 -19.82 11.80 -3.20
N LYS A 48 -18.51 11.51 -3.19
CA LYS A 48 -17.66 11.38 -1.99
C LYS A 48 -18.01 10.20 -1.09
N ARG A 49 -18.86 9.27 -1.52
CA ARG A 49 -19.17 8.04 -0.77
C ARG A 49 -18.07 7.00 -0.97
N VAL A 50 -17.80 6.27 0.10
CA VAL A 50 -16.90 5.11 0.10
C VAL A 50 -17.75 3.88 0.40
N VAL A 51 -17.70 2.89 -0.48
CA VAL A 51 -18.52 1.66 -0.46
C VAL A 51 -17.67 0.47 -0.87
N ALA A 52 -18.13 -0.75 -0.62
CA ALA A 52 -17.47 -1.99 -1.02
C ALA A 52 -18.43 -2.91 -1.78
N ASN A 53 -18.92 -2.44 -2.93
CA ASN A 53 -19.84 -3.19 -3.80
C ASN A 53 -19.38 -3.15 -5.27
N GLY A 54 -18.12 -2.75 -5.52
CA GLY A 54 -17.57 -2.71 -6.88
C GLY A 54 -17.20 -4.08 -7.39
N GLU A 55 -17.45 -4.32 -8.67
CA GLU A 55 -16.97 -5.50 -9.36
C GLU A 55 -15.44 -5.44 -9.56
N ASP A 56 -14.85 -6.60 -9.82
CA ASP A 56 -13.43 -6.69 -10.15
C ASP A 56 -13.14 -5.95 -11.48
N GLY A 57 -12.24 -4.98 -11.45
CA GLY A 57 -11.89 -4.13 -12.60
C GLY A 57 -12.71 -2.86 -12.73
N ASP A 58 -13.64 -2.59 -11.81
CA ASP A 58 -14.43 -1.37 -11.82
C ASP A 58 -13.53 -0.11 -11.74
N ILE A 59 -13.81 0.87 -12.59
CA ILE A 59 -13.04 2.12 -12.70
C ILE A 59 -12.97 2.90 -11.37
N HIS A 60 -13.99 2.79 -10.52
CA HIS A 60 -14.06 3.43 -9.21
C HIS A 60 -13.39 2.62 -8.11
N ALA A 61 -13.06 1.34 -8.37
CA ALA A 61 -12.39 0.43 -7.45
C ALA A 61 -10.86 0.46 -7.56
N LYS A 62 -10.31 1.11 -8.59
CA LYS A 62 -8.85 1.32 -8.73
C LYS A 62 -8.36 2.33 -7.69
N LEU A 63 -7.48 1.89 -6.80
CA LEU A 63 -6.91 2.70 -5.72
C LEU A 63 -5.42 2.93 -5.95
N ILE A 64 -5.00 4.18 -5.73
CA ILE A 64 -3.60 4.59 -5.68
C ILE A 64 -3.25 4.77 -4.21
N VAL A 65 -2.27 4.02 -3.74
CA VAL A 65 -1.85 3.98 -2.34
C VAL A 65 -0.48 4.57 -2.21
N TYR A 66 -0.40 5.65 -1.45
CA TYR A 66 0.83 6.38 -1.18
C TYR A 66 1.38 5.95 0.16
N LEU A 67 2.58 5.36 0.18
CA LEU A 67 3.32 5.13 1.40
C LEU A 67 3.82 6.46 1.95
N THR A 68 3.64 6.65 3.25
CA THR A 68 4.17 7.81 3.95
C THR A 68 5.42 7.36 4.70
N PHE A 69 6.59 7.70 4.17
CA PHE A 69 7.82 7.65 4.96
C PHE A 69 7.83 8.82 5.96
N PRO A 70 8.72 8.89 6.95
CA PRO A 70 9.08 10.10 7.69
C PRO A 70 10.41 10.69 7.18
N ALA A 71 10.49 12.01 6.92
CA ALA A 71 11.75 12.70 6.64
C ALA A 71 12.23 13.43 7.90
N LYS A 72 13.52 13.36 8.20
CA LYS A 72 14.12 14.03 9.36
C LYS A 72 14.97 15.20 8.90
N LEU A 73 14.72 16.37 9.48
CA LEU A 73 15.61 17.52 9.40
C LEU A 73 16.72 17.30 10.42
N ILE A 74 17.94 17.09 9.95
CA ILE A 74 19.13 17.02 10.80
C ILE A 74 19.93 18.29 10.53
N VAL A 75 20.09 19.10 11.58
CA VAL A 75 20.88 20.32 11.57
C VAL A 75 22.09 20.06 12.44
N TYR A 76 23.29 20.23 11.87
CA TYR A 76 24.51 20.23 12.66
C TYR A 76 25.42 21.37 12.23
N LEU A 77 26.19 21.85 13.20
CA LEU A 77 27.18 22.89 13.02
C LEU A 77 28.52 22.19 12.74
N THR A 78 29.12 22.43 11.57
CA THR A 78 30.50 21.99 11.32
C THR A 78 31.46 23.09 11.67
N PHE A 79 32.62 22.73 12.21
CA PHE A 79 33.75 23.66 12.30
C PHE A 79 34.34 23.81 10.89
N PRO A 80 34.46 25.02 10.30
CA PRO A 80 34.24 26.34 10.87
C PRO A 80 32.79 26.83 10.67
N ALA A 81 32.02 26.94 11.76
CA ALA A 81 30.66 27.51 11.87
C ALA A 81 29.73 27.42 10.64
N LYS A 82 29.75 26.32 9.88
CA LYS A 82 28.84 26.13 8.74
C LYS A 82 27.59 25.41 9.23
N LEU A 83 26.44 26.05 9.03
CA LEU A 83 25.14 25.43 9.26
C LEU A 83 24.86 24.49 8.09
N ILE A 84 24.90 23.18 8.32
CA ILE A 84 24.54 22.21 7.29
C ILE A 84 23.19 21.57 7.64
N VAL A 85 22.26 21.67 6.69
CA VAL A 85 20.88 21.19 6.82
C VAL A 85 20.71 19.98 5.92
N TYR A 86 20.59 18.79 6.52
CA TYR A 86 20.27 17.57 5.78
C TYR A 86 18.81 17.18 5.98
N LEU A 87 18.15 16.88 4.88
CA LEU A 87 16.93 16.08 4.90
C LEU A 87 17.33 14.62 4.72
N THR A 88 17.27 13.85 5.81
CA THR A 88 17.51 12.41 5.72
C THR A 88 16.21 11.72 5.35
N PHE A 89 16.24 11.09 4.19
CA PHE A 89 15.26 10.10 3.78
C PHE A 89 15.82 8.73 4.15
N PRO A 90 15.08 7.86 4.84
CA PRO A 90 15.48 6.47 4.98
C PRO A 90 15.39 5.80 3.61
N ALA A 91 16.40 5.97 2.77
CA ALA A 91 16.63 5.21 1.55
C ALA A 91 17.75 4.19 1.85
N LYS A 92 17.43 3.17 2.64
CA LYS A 92 18.23 1.94 2.68
C LYS A 92 17.53 0.92 1.80
N LEU A 93 18.10 0.68 0.63
CA LEU A 93 17.73 -0.44 -0.24
C LEU A 93 18.27 -1.71 0.42
N ILE A 94 17.45 -2.35 1.25
CA ILE A 94 17.59 -3.77 1.61
C ILE A 94 16.23 -4.39 1.33
N VAL A 95 16.25 -5.43 0.51
CA VAL A 95 15.10 -6.26 0.20
C VAL A 95 14.72 -7.02 1.46
N GLU A 96 13.72 -6.50 2.17
CA GLU A 96 12.83 -7.21 3.09
C GLU A 96 11.74 -6.20 3.43
N THR A 97 10.51 -6.46 2.99
CA THR A 97 9.40 -5.54 3.24
C THR A 97 8.96 -5.66 4.69
N ASP A 98 9.60 -4.91 5.59
CA ASP A 98 8.97 -4.64 6.87
C ASP A 98 9.23 -3.22 7.40
N THR A 99 8.11 -2.63 7.79
CA THR A 99 7.89 -1.55 8.76
C THR A 99 8.83 -0.35 8.80
N PHE A 100 8.26 0.83 8.53
CA PHE A 100 8.05 1.74 9.67
C PHE A 100 6.59 2.21 9.70
N GLY A 101 5.78 1.44 10.44
CA GLY A 101 4.39 1.72 10.78
C GLY A 101 3.34 1.46 9.69
N SER A 102 3.75 0.98 8.50
CA SER A 102 2.85 0.63 7.37
C SER A 102 1.78 1.68 7.10
N ARG A 103 2.15 2.96 7.23
CA ARG A 103 1.23 4.10 7.15
C ARG A 103 1.00 4.47 5.69
N ILE A 104 -0.26 4.47 5.29
CA ILE A 104 -0.67 4.68 3.91
C ILE A 104 -1.77 5.74 3.80
N ARG A 105 -1.81 6.41 2.64
CA ARG A 105 -2.98 7.17 2.18
C ARG A 105 -3.56 6.48 0.96
N ILE A 106 -4.88 6.30 0.96
CA ILE A 106 -5.60 5.60 -0.10
C ILE A 106 -6.39 6.63 -0.90
N ARG A 107 -6.18 6.68 -2.22
CA ARG A 107 -6.85 7.61 -3.14
C ARG A 107 -7.53 6.85 -4.26
N GLY A 108 -8.80 7.15 -4.55
CA GLY A 108 -9.47 6.63 -5.73
C GLY A 108 -8.84 7.20 -7.00
N ALA A 109 -8.42 6.34 -7.94
CA ALA A 109 -7.75 6.77 -9.16
C ALA A 109 -8.67 7.63 -10.04
N LYS A 110 -9.92 7.20 -10.24
CA LYS A 110 -10.89 7.90 -11.08
C LYS A 110 -11.36 9.24 -10.51
N THR A 111 -11.64 9.29 -9.20
CA THR A 111 -12.21 10.49 -8.55
C THR A 111 -11.16 11.41 -7.95
N GLY A 112 -9.93 10.92 -7.74
CA GLY A 112 -8.87 11.64 -7.05
C GLY A 112 -9.16 11.89 -5.57
N PHE A 113 -10.21 11.31 -4.99
CA PHE A 113 -10.56 11.49 -3.58
C PHE A 113 -9.78 10.53 -2.69
N TYR A 114 -9.26 11.05 -1.58
CA TYR A 114 -8.69 10.27 -0.50
C TYR A 114 -9.79 9.66 0.36
N ILE A 115 -9.62 8.40 0.74
CA ILE A 115 -10.44 7.79 1.78
C ILE A 115 -9.97 8.34 3.13
N CYS A 116 -10.89 8.89 3.90
CA CYS A 116 -10.63 9.40 5.24
C CYS A 116 -11.73 8.97 6.20
N MET A 117 -11.46 9.05 7.50
CA MET A 117 -12.45 8.78 8.54
C MET A 117 -12.80 10.07 9.29
N ASN A 118 -14.07 10.43 9.36
CA ASN A 118 -14.48 11.64 10.09
C ASN A 118 -14.58 11.37 11.61
N LYS A 119 -14.77 12.45 12.39
CA LYS A 119 -14.94 12.37 13.86
C LYS A 119 -16.12 11.53 14.33
N LYS A 120 -17.11 11.25 13.45
CA LYS A 120 -18.26 10.37 13.73
C LYS A 120 -17.96 8.90 13.40
N GLY A 121 -16.73 8.56 13.00
CA GLY A 121 -16.34 7.21 12.61
C GLY A 121 -16.88 6.77 11.24
N LYS A 122 -17.26 7.69 10.37
CA LYS A 122 -17.74 7.39 9.01
C LYS A 122 -16.63 7.57 7.98
N LEU A 123 -16.52 6.62 7.05
CA LEU A 123 -15.65 6.71 5.87
C LEU A 123 -16.21 7.72 4.87
N VAL A 124 -15.35 8.63 4.40
CA VAL A 124 -15.70 9.70 3.47
C VAL A 124 -14.58 9.94 2.47
N GLY A 125 -14.94 10.32 1.24
CA GLY A 125 -14.01 10.80 0.23
C GLY A 125 -13.66 12.28 0.46
N ARG A 126 -12.38 12.64 0.39
CA ARG A 126 -11.91 14.03 0.50
C ARG A 126 -10.93 14.39 -0.60
N ARG A 127 -11.06 15.59 -1.17
CA ARG A 127 -10.13 16.11 -2.19
C ARG A 127 -8.73 16.40 -1.63
N LYS A 128 -8.66 16.94 -0.40
CA LYS A 128 -7.39 17.18 0.32
C LYS A 128 -7.17 16.07 1.37
N GLY A 129 -6.16 15.24 1.18
CA GLY A 129 -5.81 14.11 2.07
C GLY A 129 -4.70 14.40 3.09
N ARG A 130 -4.41 15.67 3.40
CA ARG A 130 -3.25 16.04 4.25
C ARG A 130 -3.41 15.60 5.71
N GLY A 131 -4.63 15.56 6.22
CA GLY A 131 -4.92 15.25 7.62
C GLY A 131 -4.57 13.81 8.02
N ARG A 132 -4.28 13.60 9.31
CA ARG A 132 -4.01 12.27 9.89
C ARG A 132 -5.23 11.35 9.84
N ASP A 133 -6.43 11.91 9.72
CA ASP A 133 -7.68 11.18 9.52
C ASP A 133 -7.78 10.47 8.15
N CYS A 134 -6.91 10.82 7.21
CA CYS A 134 -6.79 10.19 5.90
C CYS A 134 -5.62 9.20 5.81
N ILE A 135 -4.93 8.94 6.94
CA ILE A 135 -3.83 7.99 7.04
C ILE A 135 -4.35 6.73 7.73
N PHE A 136 -4.01 5.58 7.18
CA PHE A 136 -4.28 4.27 7.76
C PHE A 136 -2.99 3.51 8.00
N THR A 137 -2.92 2.74 9.06
CA THR A 137 -1.89 1.73 9.29
C THR A 137 -2.39 0.42 8.68
N GLU A 138 -1.65 -0.09 7.69
CA GLU A 138 -1.85 -1.41 7.10
C GLU A 138 -1.27 -2.48 8.02
N ILE A 139 -2.12 -3.40 8.47
CA ILE A 139 -1.75 -4.46 9.41
C ILE A 139 -2.02 -5.80 8.72
N VAL A 140 -0.99 -6.66 8.65
CA VAL A 140 -1.17 -8.06 8.27
C VAL A 140 -1.64 -8.80 9.52
N LEU A 141 -2.81 -9.42 9.44
CA LEU A 141 -3.40 -10.20 10.52
C LEU A 141 -2.83 -11.62 10.51
N GLU A 142 -2.92 -12.32 11.64
CA GLU A 142 -2.53 -13.73 11.79
C GLU A 142 -3.24 -14.66 10.80
N ASN A 143 -4.44 -14.30 10.36
CA ASN A 143 -5.21 -15.06 9.36
C ASN A 143 -4.89 -14.68 7.90
N ASN A 144 -3.75 -14.01 7.66
CA ASN A 144 -3.26 -13.54 6.36
C ASN A 144 -4.14 -12.51 5.64
N TYR A 145 -5.19 -11.98 6.29
CA TYR A 145 -5.92 -10.83 5.77
C TYR A 145 -5.26 -9.52 6.18
N THR A 146 -5.60 -8.45 5.48
CA THR A 146 -5.18 -7.09 5.81
C THR A 146 -6.27 -6.38 6.61
N ALA A 147 -5.89 -5.69 7.69
CA ALA A 147 -6.72 -4.69 8.36
C ALA A 147 -6.15 -3.29 8.16
N LEU A 148 -7.03 -2.29 8.13
CA LEU A 148 -6.66 -0.89 7.95
C LEU A 148 -7.14 -0.07 9.15
N GLN A 149 -6.23 0.22 10.08
CA GLN A 149 -6.54 1.02 11.27
C GLN A 149 -6.34 2.51 10.99
N ASN A 150 -7.24 3.38 11.41
CA ASN A 150 -7.07 4.82 11.22
C ASN A 150 -5.94 5.36 12.13
N ALA A 151 -5.07 6.20 11.56
CA ALA A 151 -3.92 6.73 12.27
C ALA A 151 -4.25 7.85 13.27
N LYS A 152 -5.37 8.57 13.07
CA LYS A 152 -5.84 9.61 14.00
C LYS A 152 -6.66 9.00 15.13
N TYR A 153 -7.56 8.07 14.79
CA TYR A 153 -8.47 7.43 15.71
C TYR A 153 -8.00 5.99 15.97
N LYS A 154 -7.17 5.80 17.01
CA LYS A 154 -6.66 4.47 17.39
C LYS A 154 -7.83 3.54 17.75
N GLY A 155 -7.71 2.26 17.36
CA GLY A 155 -8.78 1.27 17.57
C GLY A 155 -9.93 1.34 16.56
N TRP A 156 -9.93 2.31 15.64
CA TRP A 156 -10.94 2.41 14.59
C TRP A 156 -10.45 1.82 13.28
N TYR A 157 -11.21 0.89 12.72
CA TYR A 157 -10.83 0.16 11.51
C TYR A 157 -11.73 0.53 10.34
N MET A 158 -11.17 0.55 9.13
CA MET A 158 -11.99 0.50 7.92
C MET A 158 -12.78 -0.80 7.92
N ALA A 159 -14.09 -0.73 7.69
CA ALA A 159 -14.93 -1.91 7.67
C ALA A 159 -16.17 -1.72 6.80
N PHE A 160 -16.62 -2.82 6.20
CA PHE A 160 -17.84 -2.85 5.39
C PHE A 160 -18.70 -4.04 5.76
N THR A 161 -20.01 -3.82 5.73
CA THR A 161 -21.02 -4.84 5.94
C THR A 161 -21.10 -5.80 4.75
N ARG A 162 -21.86 -6.90 4.89
CA ARG A 162 -22.12 -7.86 3.80
C ARG A 162 -22.72 -7.22 2.55
N LYS A 163 -23.52 -6.16 2.69
CA LYS A 163 -24.10 -5.39 1.57
C LYS A 163 -23.14 -4.33 0.99
N GLY A 164 -21.86 -4.32 1.38
CA GLY A 164 -20.89 -3.34 0.93
C GLY A 164 -21.05 -1.93 1.53
N ARG A 165 -21.94 -1.76 2.51
CA ARG A 165 -22.14 -0.45 3.18
C ARG A 165 -21.04 -0.20 4.21
N PRO A 166 -20.50 1.04 4.30
CA PRO A 166 -19.48 1.36 5.29
C PRO A 166 -20.02 1.24 6.71
N ARG A 167 -19.28 0.58 7.59
CA ARG A 167 -19.64 0.43 8.99
C ARG A 167 -19.08 1.58 9.83
N LYS A 168 -19.82 2.00 10.86
CA LYS A 168 -19.34 3.02 11.81
C LYS A 168 -18.17 2.48 12.61
N ALA A 169 -17.08 3.24 12.66
CA ALA A 169 -15.82 2.84 13.29
C ALA A 169 -15.95 2.46 14.78
N ALA A 170 -16.85 3.12 15.52
CA ALA A 170 -17.13 2.79 16.91
C ALA A 170 -17.63 1.34 17.12
N ARG A 171 -18.12 0.67 16.07
CA ARG A 171 -18.58 -0.73 16.10
C ARG A 171 -17.58 -1.71 15.52
N THR A 172 -16.42 -1.24 15.09
CA THR A 172 -15.39 -2.06 14.44
C THR A 172 -14.42 -2.63 15.44
N ARG A 173 -14.00 -3.87 15.23
CA ARG A 173 -12.90 -4.52 15.97
C ARG A 173 -12.00 -5.25 14.98
N GLN A 174 -10.73 -5.42 15.33
CA GLN A 174 -9.73 -6.02 14.44
C GLN A 174 -10.09 -7.44 14.00
N HIS A 175 -10.61 -8.28 14.89
CA HIS A 175 -10.96 -9.68 14.60
C HIS A 175 -12.23 -9.85 13.76
N GLN A 176 -13.02 -8.78 13.56
CA GLN A 176 -14.27 -8.88 12.83
C GLN A 176 -13.99 -8.99 11.34
N ARG A 177 -14.62 -9.99 10.69
CA ARG A 177 -14.47 -10.23 9.24
C ARG A 177 -14.72 -8.99 8.39
N GLU A 178 -15.61 -8.10 8.83
CA GLU A 178 -15.96 -6.86 8.13
C GLU A 178 -14.79 -5.88 8.00
N ALA A 179 -13.77 -6.00 8.86
CA ALA A 179 -12.54 -5.21 8.83
C ALA A 179 -11.39 -5.91 8.09
N HIS A 180 -11.64 -7.09 7.49
CA HIS A 180 -10.64 -7.88 6.79
C HIS A 180 -10.70 -7.63 5.28
N PHE A 181 -9.54 -7.42 4.68
CA PHE A 181 -9.38 -7.11 3.27
C PHE A 181 -8.29 -7.94 2.61
N MET A 182 -8.33 -8.01 1.29
CA MET A 182 -7.25 -8.52 0.46
C MET A 182 -6.87 -7.49 -0.60
N LYS A 183 -5.57 -7.35 -0.85
CA LYS A 183 -5.04 -6.53 -1.94
C LYS A 183 -5.10 -7.36 -3.22
N ARG A 184 -5.75 -6.85 -4.27
CA ARG A 184 -5.84 -7.51 -5.58
C ARG A 184 -5.26 -6.61 -6.67
N LEU A 185 -4.66 -7.21 -7.69
CA LEU A 185 -4.18 -6.46 -8.84
C LEU A 185 -5.37 -5.82 -9.58
N PRO A 186 -5.22 -4.61 -10.15
CA PRO A 186 -6.21 -4.07 -11.07
C PRO A 186 -6.30 -4.96 -12.32
N ARG A 187 -7.50 -5.21 -12.84
CA ARG A 187 -7.64 -5.86 -14.16
C ARG A 187 -6.92 -5.03 -15.24
N GLY A 188 -6.24 -5.72 -16.16
CA GLY A 188 -5.46 -5.09 -17.24
C GLY A 188 -3.99 -4.77 -16.91
N HIS A 189 -3.51 -4.98 -15.67
CA HIS A 189 -2.09 -4.76 -15.32
C HIS A 189 -1.13 -5.82 -15.87
N LEU A 190 -1.65 -6.97 -16.32
CA LEU A 190 -0.85 -8.02 -16.97
C LEU A 190 -0.30 -7.61 -18.34
N LEU A 191 -0.69 -6.44 -18.88
CA LEU A 191 -0.25 -5.97 -20.20
C LEU A 191 0.76 -4.82 -20.15
N THR A 192 1.17 -4.31 -18.98
CA THR A 192 1.94 -3.04 -18.92
C THR A 192 3.16 -3.04 -17.99
N GLU A 193 3.37 -4.08 -17.19
CA GLU A 193 4.62 -4.24 -16.43
C GLU A 193 5.43 -5.36 -17.08
N PRO A 194 6.61 -5.08 -17.68
CA PRO A 194 7.57 -6.13 -17.98
C PRO A 194 7.88 -6.83 -16.66
N ARG A 195 7.53 -8.11 -16.54
CA ARG A 195 7.94 -8.92 -15.38
C ARG A 195 9.47 -8.90 -15.36
N PRO A 196 10.14 -8.42 -14.29
CA PRO A 196 11.60 -8.32 -14.29
C PRO A 196 12.34 -9.67 -14.29
N PHE A 197 11.62 -10.80 -14.38
CA PHE A 197 12.15 -12.15 -14.28
C PHE A 197 11.31 -13.18 -15.06
N ASP A 198 10.74 -12.81 -16.21
CA ASP A 198 10.33 -13.86 -17.14
C ASP A 198 11.60 -14.57 -17.64
N VAL A 199 11.82 -15.77 -17.10
CA VAL A 199 12.90 -16.69 -17.47
C VAL A 199 12.93 -16.78 -18.99
N VAL A 200 14.06 -16.40 -19.60
CA VAL A 200 14.27 -16.55 -21.04
C VAL A 200 13.99 -18.02 -21.36
N PRO A 201 12.98 -18.36 -22.18
CA PRO A 201 12.77 -19.74 -22.56
C PRO A 201 14.00 -20.15 -23.35
N TYR A 202 14.78 -21.11 -22.83
CA TYR A 202 15.84 -21.76 -23.59
C TYR A 202 15.19 -22.33 -24.85
N GLN A 203 15.51 -21.75 -26.01
CA GLN A 203 15.03 -22.25 -27.28
C GLN A 203 15.64 -23.62 -27.51
N PHE A 204 14.87 -24.68 -27.30
CA PHE A 204 15.21 -25.98 -27.85
C PHE A 204 15.29 -25.82 -29.36
N SER A 205 16.51 -25.92 -29.89
CA SER A 205 16.72 -26.02 -31.33
C SER A 205 15.89 -27.19 -31.85
N LYS A 206 15.02 -26.91 -32.82
CA LYS A 206 14.29 -27.96 -33.52
C LYS A 206 15.32 -28.87 -34.17
N ARG A 207 15.44 -30.10 -33.65
CA ARG A 207 16.20 -31.18 -34.27
C ARG A 207 15.67 -31.36 -35.69
N SER A 208 16.51 -31.13 -36.69
CA SER A 208 16.20 -31.36 -38.09
C SER A 208 15.78 -32.81 -38.29
N LYS A 209 14.58 -33.04 -38.84
CA LYS A 209 14.18 -34.36 -39.34
C LYS A 209 15.12 -34.73 -40.48
N ALA A 210 15.91 -35.78 -40.31
CA ALA A 210 16.67 -36.39 -41.39
C ALA A 210 15.69 -36.90 -42.46
N GLY A 211 15.91 -36.49 -43.71
CA GLY A 211 15.09 -36.87 -44.85
C GLY A 211 15.19 -38.36 -45.14
N HIS A 212 14.04 -39.01 -45.25
CA HIS A 212 13.91 -40.34 -45.82
C HIS A 212 13.96 -40.21 -47.35
N ARG A 213 14.98 -40.78 -47.99
CA ARG A 213 15.08 -40.87 -49.46
C ARG A 213 14.09 -41.94 -49.96
N PRO A 214 13.27 -41.69 -51.00
CA PRO A 214 12.64 -42.78 -51.72
C PRO A 214 13.67 -43.43 -52.64
N GLY A 215 13.74 -44.76 -52.60
CA GLY A 215 14.48 -45.55 -53.58
C GLY A 215 13.84 -45.40 -54.96
N VAL A 216 14.69 -45.29 -55.98
CA VAL A 216 14.33 -45.42 -57.38
C VAL A 216 15.16 -46.58 -57.93
N ASN A 217 14.48 -47.45 -58.68
CA ASN A 217 14.91 -48.69 -59.35
C ASN A 217 16.37 -48.78 -59.76
#